data_AF-A0A838R9P1-F1
#
_entry.id   AF-A0A838R9P1-F1
#
_cell.length_a   1.000
_cell.length_b   1.000
_cell.length_c   1.000
_cell.angle_alpha   90.00
_cell.angle_beta   90.00
_cell.angle_gamma   90.00
#
_symmetry.space_group_name_H-M   'P 1'
#
loop_
_entity.id
_entity.type
_entity.pdbx_description
1 polymer ?
#
loop_
_entity_poly.entity_id
_entity_poly.type
_entity_poly.pdbx_seq_one_letter_code
_entity_poly.pdbx_strand_id
1 'polypeptide(L)'
;MQLKDVFRLDSITLNPRSRRKDEVLAGVRAAVKTATTVIVLLAAYGSPLRGQSAAERGTIGRWRDSLAGTTDTVALRSLQRSLLRLAKKQTDSGFTLLRAGLVAFRRGELKADPDFSEATTLLRKAAKRWPDWPETWHTLGLAEAARAEWEQADRLTLGSRVGVGTLERAAADHRRALLADPGFVPAALALAHLTLGLRDTALLAPARDALRRAARSTLANPPELFLAWGRLERATGEPDSPAAALERFLAAGGARALGLLELARTQLAAGRPEGEARYYEGAALDDSAAAAEYRADLRPIAADSDLARFDAARGSERAAYLRRFWTDRDQLELRADGERLREHYRRLLAARGSFALTVSRRFYSGSDAYRSGSSELDDRGIIYVRHGEPAERLRPFVFGLMPNETWRYARAEGDLLFHFSAGGDDSSGGDLYDYRLVESVLDLHGAGAAPPDQLLLSRQSLSPVYGRMLNWGPYGAARSRARERNLGRVS
;
A
#
# COMPACT_ATOMS: atom_id res chain seq x y z
N MET A 1 -80.72 -29.78 46.73
CA MET A 1 -81.72 -30.85 46.50
C MET A 1 -80.97 -32.15 46.23
N GLN A 2 -81.00 -33.06 47.21
CA GLN A 2 -80.68 -34.52 47.25
C GLN A 2 -79.39 -35.06 46.55
N LEU A 3 -78.36 -35.63 47.22
CA LEU A 3 -78.21 -36.88 48.02
C LEU A 3 -78.51 -38.21 47.28
N LYS A 4 -77.49 -39.01 46.91
CA LYS A 4 -77.14 -40.34 47.51
C LYS A 4 -76.15 -41.18 46.69
N ASP A 5 -75.36 -41.95 47.45
CA ASP A 5 -74.33 -42.96 47.14
C ASP A 5 -74.77 -44.17 46.29
N VAL A 6 -73.79 -44.92 45.73
CA VAL A 6 -73.40 -46.31 46.12
C VAL A 6 -72.48 -46.99 45.07
N PHE A 7 -71.39 -47.58 45.59
CA PHE A 7 -70.39 -48.55 45.10
C PHE A 7 -70.63 -49.39 43.81
N ARG A 8 -69.55 -49.58 43.03
CA ARG A 8 -69.02 -50.92 42.66
C ARG A 8 -67.55 -50.86 42.18
N LEU A 9 -66.72 -51.69 42.81
CA LEU A 9 -65.38 -52.10 42.35
C LEU A 9 -65.53 -53.09 41.20
N ASP A 10 -64.69 -52.98 40.17
CA ASP A 10 -64.17 -54.14 39.47
C ASP A 10 -62.74 -53.89 38.97
N SER A 11 -61.90 -54.85 39.32
CA SER A 11 -60.48 -54.99 39.07
C SER A 11 -60.17 -55.24 37.59
N ILE A 12 -59.26 -54.45 37.01
CA ILE A 12 -58.52 -54.85 35.80
C ILE A 12 -57.02 -54.80 36.12
N THR A 13 -56.46 -56.00 36.27
CA THR A 13 -55.05 -56.33 36.32
C THR A 13 -54.33 -55.81 35.07
N LEU A 14 -53.60 -54.70 35.18
CA LEU A 14 -52.61 -54.29 34.19
C LEU A 14 -51.27 -54.99 34.48
N ASN A 15 -50.93 -55.91 33.60
CA ASN A 15 -49.72 -56.73 33.60
C ASN A 15 -48.44 -55.84 33.65
N PRO A 16 -47.58 -55.94 34.67
CA PRO A 16 -46.40 -55.09 34.82
C PRO A 16 -45.28 -55.35 33.79
N ARG A 17 -45.43 -56.36 32.91
CA ARG A 17 -44.46 -56.67 31.85
C ARG A 17 -44.64 -55.85 30.57
N SER A 18 -45.76 -55.18 30.32
CA SER A 18 -45.95 -54.35 29.12
C SER A 18 -45.36 -52.94 29.27
N ARG A 19 -45.55 -52.28 30.43
CA ARG A 19 -45.00 -50.94 30.71
C ARG A 19 -43.48 -50.87 30.59
N ARG A 20 -42.76 -51.91 31.01
CA ARG A 20 -41.30 -51.95 30.98
C ARG A 20 -40.74 -52.05 29.56
N LYS A 21 -41.46 -52.67 28.62
CA LYS A 21 -41.07 -52.70 27.20
C LYS A 21 -41.29 -51.35 26.54
N ASP A 22 -42.39 -50.68 26.84
CA ASP A 22 -42.71 -49.38 26.25
C ASP A 22 -41.77 -48.27 26.76
N GLU A 23 -41.35 -48.31 28.03
CA GLU A 23 -40.34 -47.40 28.58
C GLU A 23 -38.94 -47.65 28.00
N VAL A 24 -38.55 -48.92 27.79
CA VAL A 24 -37.28 -49.27 27.15
C VAL A 24 -37.29 -48.85 25.68
N LEU A 25 -38.40 -49.06 24.95
CA LEU A 25 -38.55 -48.59 23.57
C LEU A 25 -38.59 -47.06 23.47
N ALA A 26 -39.18 -46.36 24.45
CA ALA A 26 -39.17 -44.91 24.50
C ALA A 26 -37.75 -44.36 24.77
N GLY A 27 -37.00 -44.98 25.69
CA GLY A 27 -35.60 -44.65 25.97
C GLY A 27 -34.67 -44.90 24.78
N VAL A 28 -34.84 -46.02 24.08
CA VAL A 28 -34.08 -46.32 22.84
C VAL A 28 -34.44 -45.34 21.73
N ARG A 29 -35.73 -44.99 21.55
CA ARG A 29 -36.14 -43.96 20.57
C ARG A 29 -35.63 -42.56 20.92
N ALA A 30 -35.55 -42.21 22.20
CA ALA A 30 -35.00 -40.94 22.68
C ALA A 30 -33.48 -40.88 22.47
N ALA A 31 -32.75 -41.97 22.77
CA ALA A 31 -31.31 -42.11 22.54
C ALA A 31 -30.97 -42.12 21.04
N VAL A 32 -31.77 -42.79 20.21
CA VAL A 32 -31.62 -42.76 18.75
C VAL A 32 -31.95 -41.36 18.22
N LYS A 33 -32.96 -40.66 18.74
CA LYS A 33 -33.21 -39.26 18.36
C LYS A 33 -32.07 -38.35 18.77
N THR A 34 -31.50 -38.46 19.98
CA THR A 34 -30.36 -37.64 20.40
C THR A 34 -29.11 -37.96 19.60
N ALA A 35 -28.80 -39.25 19.35
CA ALA A 35 -27.70 -39.65 18.49
C ALA A 35 -27.90 -39.15 17.05
N THR A 36 -29.12 -39.23 16.52
CA THR A 36 -29.45 -38.72 15.18
C THR A 36 -29.37 -37.20 15.12
N THR A 37 -29.80 -36.47 16.17
CA THR A 37 -29.67 -35.01 16.26
C THR A 37 -28.20 -34.58 16.40
N VAL A 38 -27.38 -35.33 17.14
CA VAL A 38 -25.93 -35.09 17.24
C VAL A 38 -25.22 -35.41 15.92
N ILE A 39 -25.60 -36.47 15.23
CA ILE A 39 -25.07 -36.81 13.89
C ILE A 39 -25.53 -35.79 12.85
N VAL A 40 -26.76 -35.29 12.91
CA VAL A 40 -27.26 -34.22 12.02
C VAL A 40 -26.61 -32.87 12.35
N LEU A 41 -26.32 -32.56 13.62
CA LEU A 41 -25.54 -31.38 13.99
C LEU A 41 -24.07 -31.51 13.55
N LEU A 42 -23.43 -32.67 13.72
CA LEU A 42 -22.06 -32.93 13.23
C LEU A 42 -21.99 -32.97 11.69
N ALA A 43 -23.02 -33.48 11.01
CA ALA A 43 -23.14 -33.45 9.55
C ALA A 43 -23.51 -32.06 9.01
N ALA A 44 -24.21 -31.21 9.79
CA ALA A 44 -24.46 -29.81 9.47
C ALA A 44 -23.20 -28.94 9.68
N TYR A 45 -22.30 -29.33 10.59
CA TYR A 45 -20.93 -28.79 10.65
C TYR A 45 -20.03 -29.28 9.52
N GLY A 46 -20.38 -30.41 8.89
CA GLY A 46 -19.83 -30.86 7.62
C GLY A 46 -20.48 -30.19 6.42
N SER A 47 -20.66 -28.87 6.44
CA SER A 47 -20.80 -28.14 5.17
C SER A 47 -19.58 -28.52 4.32
N PRO A 48 -19.72 -28.92 3.04
CA PRO A 48 -18.56 -29.04 2.19
C PRO A 48 -17.86 -27.70 2.28
N LEU A 49 -16.62 -27.70 2.78
CA LEU A 49 -15.75 -26.54 2.81
C LEU A 49 -15.73 -26.01 1.38
N ARG A 50 -16.57 -25.00 1.08
CA ARG A 50 -16.63 -24.40 -0.25
C ARG A 50 -15.34 -23.63 -0.56
N GLY A 51 -14.49 -23.44 0.45
CA GLY A 51 -13.14 -22.91 0.30
C GLY A 51 -12.07 -24.00 0.28
N GLN A 52 -10.94 -23.66 -0.31
CA GLN A 52 -9.73 -24.48 -0.37
C GLN A 52 -9.23 -24.89 1.03
N SER A 53 -9.02 -26.19 1.22
CA SER A 53 -8.51 -26.75 2.47
C SER A 53 -7.04 -26.37 2.73
N ALA A 54 -6.61 -26.46 3.99
CA ALA A 54 -5.21 -26.24 4.36
C ALA A 54 -4.24 -27.25 3.69
N ALA A 55 -4.69 -28.50 3.50
CA ALA A 55 -3.90 -29.54 2.83
C ALA A 55 -3.70 -29.26 1.33
N GLU A 56 -4.73 -28.75 0.64
CA GLU A 56 -4.63 -28.32 -0.75
C GLU A 56 -3.69 -27.12 -0.89
N ARG A 57 -3.79 -26.13 0.01
CA ARG A 57 -2.85 -25.00 0.09
C ARG A 57 -1.41 -25.47 0.27
N GLY A 58 -1.16 -26.35 1.23
CA GLY A 58 0.16 -26.93 1.46
C GLY A 58 0.71 -27.70 0.26
N THR A 59 -0.16 -28.34 -0.53
CA THR A 59 0.25 -29.05 -1.75
C THR A 59 0.68 -28.08 -2.86
N ILE A 60 0.01 -26.93 -2.98
CA ILE A 60 0.40 -25.90 -3.96
C ILE A 60 1.67 -25.17 -3.51
N GLY A 61 1.81 -24.90 -2.21
CA GLY A 61 3.06 -24.36 -1.64
C GLY A 61 4.26 -25.23 -1.99
N ARG A 62 4.21 -26.54 -1.67
CA ARG A 62 5.28 -27.48 -2.04
C ARG A 62 5.56 -27.53 -3.55
N TRP A 63 4.53 -27.38 -4.38
CA TRP A 63 4.71 -27.31 -5.82
C TRP A 63 5.47 -26.05 -6.23
N ARG A 64 5.12 -24.88 -5.70
CA ARG A 64 5.85 -23.62 -5.94
C ARG A 64 7.31 -23.72 -5.51
N ASP A 65 7.57 -24.28 -4.32
CA ASP A 65 8.93 -24.46 -3.80
C ASP A 65 9.76 -25.37 -4.72
N SER A 66 9.17 -26.45 -5.26
CA SER A 66 9.85 -27.33 -6.21
C SER A 66 10.23 -26.63 -7.53
N LEU A 67 9.45 -25.63 -7.95
CA LEU A 67 9.73 -24.84 -9.15
C LEU A 67 10.79 -23.77 -8.91
N ALA A 68 10.87 -23.21 -7.69
CA ALA A 68 11.78 -22.10 -7.35
C ALA A 68 13.27 -22.43 -7.58
N GLY A 69 13.66 -23.69 -7.42
CA GLY A 69 15.03 -24.16 -7.70
C GLY A 69 15.29 -24.54 -9.16
N THR A 70 14.25 -24.65 -9.99
CA THR A 70 14.39 -25.09 -11.38
C THR A 70 14.75 -23.92 -12.29
N THR A 71 15.82 -24.06 -13.07
CA THR A 71 16.31 -23.06 -14.03
C THR A 71 16.26 -23.54 -15.49
N ASP A 72 16.08 -24.84 -15.74
CA ASP A 72 15.96 -25.41 -17.09
C ASP A 72 14.61 -25.04 -17.73
N THR A 73 14.65 -24.06 -18.62
CA THR A 73 13.47 -23.54 -19.31
C THR A 73 12.88 -24.53 -20.32
N VAL A 74 13.68 -25.47 -20.85
CA VAL A 74 13.23 -26.51 -21.78
C VAL A 74 12.46 -27.59 -21.02
N ALA A 75 12.99 -28.04 -19.87
CA ALA A 75 12.30 -28.97 -18.99
C ALA A 75 10.97 -28.39 -18.48
N LEU A 76 10.97 -27.12 -18.05
CA LEU A 76 9.74 -26.43 -17.63
C LEU A 76 8.70 -26.36 -18.76
N ARG A 77 9.12 -26.04 -20.00
CA ARG A 77 8.21 -26.02 -21.15
C ARG A 77 7.64 -27.40 -21.46
N SER A 78 8.43 -28.46 -21.33
CA SER A 78 7.98 -29.85 -21.50
C SER A 78 6.95 -30.24 -20.43
N LEU A 79 7.25 -29.95 -19.16
CA LEU A 79 6.36 -30.17 -18.03
C LEU A 79 5.02 -29.45 -18.21
N GLN A 80 5.05 -28.18 -18.59
CA GLN A 80 3.86 -27.39 -18.86
C GLN A 80 2.98 -28.02 -19.95
N ARG A 81 3.57 -28.42 -21.09
CA ARG A 81 2.84 -29.09 -22.18
C ARG A 81 2.17 -30.38 -21.71
N SER A 82 2.86 -31.16 -20.88
CA SER A 82 2.32 -32.39 -20.29
C SER A 82 1.13 -32.11 -19.38
N LEU A 83 1.22 -31.08 -18.52
CA LEU A 83 0.11 -30.63 -17.68
C LEU A 83 -1.09 -30.16 -18.51
N LEU A 84 -0.86 -29.39 -19.58
CA LEU A 84 -1.94 -28.93 -20.46
C LEU A 84 -2.63 -30.08 -21.20
N ARG A 85 -1.88 -31.12 -21.60
CA ARG A 85 -2.46 -32.35 -22.18
C ARG A 85 -3.31 -33.10 -21.17
N LEU A 86 -2.87 -33.16 -19.91
CA LEU A 86 -3.63 -33.77 -18.83
C LEU A 86 -4.91 -32.98 -18.53
N ALA A 87 -4.83 -31.65 -18.45
CA ALA A 87 -5.97 -30.77 -18.20
C ALA A 87 -7.08 -30.93 -19.24
N LYS A 88 -6.72 -31.14 -20.52
CA LYS A 88 -7.71 -31.39 -21.60
C LYS A 88 -8.51 -32.69 -21.41
N LYS A 89 -7.95 -33.68 -20.69
CA LYS A 89 -8.59 -34.99 -20.46
C LYS A 89 -9.42 -35.02 -19.16
N GLN A 90 -9.28 -34.01 -18.30
CA GLN A 90 -9.92 -33.96 -16.98
C GLN A 90 -11.14 -33.04 -17.00
N THR A 91 -12.28 -33.53 -16.52
CA THR A 91 -13.51 -32.73 -16.37
C THR A 91 -13.35 -31.64 -15.31
N ASP A 92 -12.55 -31.87 -14.26
CA ASP A 92 -12.20 -30.86 -13.26
C ASP A 92 -10.70 -30.52 -13.28
N SER A 93 -10.31 -29.75 -14.30
CA SER A 93 -8.91 -29.44 -14.59
C SER A 93 -8.35 -28.22 -13.87
N GLY A 94 -9.09 -27.62 -12.92
CA GLY A 94 -8.69 -26.37 -12.25
C GLY A 94 -7.31 -26.46 -11.58
N PHE A 95 -7.04 -27.56 -10.87
CA PHE A 95 -5.73 -27.80 -10.21
C PHE A 95 -4.60 -27.93 -11.20
N THR A 96 -4.85 -28.68 -12.27
CA THR A 96 -3.87 -28.97 -13.32
C THR A 96 -3.55 -27.69 -14.11
N LEU A 97 -4.56 -26.85 -14.35
CA LEU A 97 -4.39 -25.51 -14.93
C LEU A 97 -3.62 -24.58 -13.99
N LEU A 98 -3.88 -24.60 -12.69
CA LEU A 98 -3.11 -23.84 -11.70
C LEU A 98 -1.64 -24.25 -11.71
N ARG A 99 -1.35 -25.55 -11.68
CA ARG A 99 0.03 -26.07 -11.78
C ARG A 99 0.71 -25.66 -13.09
N ALA A 100 0.01 -25.76 -14.22
CA ALA A 100 0.53 -25.32 -15.51
C ALA A 100 0.81 -23.81 -15.54
N GLY A 101 -0.07 -23.01 -14.93
CA GLY A 101 0.11 -21.57 -14.77
C GLY A 101 1.31 -21.21 -13.90
N LEU A 102 1.56 -21.93 -12.80
CA LEU A 102 2.74 -21.74 -11.95
C LEU A 102 4.05 -22.09 -12.67
N VAL A 103 4.04 -23.11 -13.54
CA VAL A 103 5.19 -23.42 -14.40
C VAL A 103 5.43 -22.30 -15.42
N ALA A 104 4.36 -21.77 -16.02
CA ALA A 104 4.46 -20.63 -16.94
C ALA A 104 4.98 -19.37 -16.22
N PHE A 105 4.51 -19.12 -15.00
CA PHE A 105 4.99 -18.01 -14.16
C PHE A 105 6.50 -18.14 -13.91
N ARG A 106 6.97 -19.33 -13.52
CA ARG A 106 8.41 -19.60 -13.36
C ARG A 106 9.21 -19.38 -14.65
N ARG A 107 8.67 -19.76 -15.80
CA ARG A 107 9.31 -19.46 -17.10
C ARG A 107 9.43 -17.95 -17.34
N GLY A 108 8.45 -17.16 -16.92
CA GLY A 108 8.50 -15.70 -16.97
C GLY A 108 9.56 -15.09 -16.06
N GLU A 109 9.71 -15.60 -14.82
CA GLU A 109 10.80 -15.21 -13.92
C GLU A 109 12.19 -15.44 -14.55
N LEU A 110 12.33 -16.56 -15.27
CA LEU A 110 13.53 -16.94 -16.02
C LEU A 110 13.65 -16.25 -17.40
N LYS A 111 12.79 -15.28 -17.70
CA LYS A 111 12.76 -14.51 -18.95
C LYS A 111 12.53 -15.34 -20.23
N ALA A 112 12.04 -16.57 -20.11
CA ALA A 112 11.65 -17.43 -21.25
C ALA A 112 10.21 -17.17 -21.75
N ASP A 113 9.42 -16.41 -20.99
CA ASP A 113 8.12 -15.83 -21.36
C ASP A 113 7.99 -14.46 -20.64
N PRO A 114 8.78 -13.46 -21.05
CA PRO A 114 9.09 -12.30 -20.21
C PRO A 114 7.88 -11.41 -19.90
N ASP A 115 6.82 -11.45 -20.70
CA ASP A 115 5.59 -10.68 -20.51
C ASP A 115 4.54 -11.38 -19.63
N PHE A 116 4.84 -12.60 -19.15
CA PHE A 116 3.96 -13.44 -18.32
C PHE A 116 2.57 -13.69 -18.95
N SER A 117 2.43 -13.55 -20.27
CA SER A 117 1.15 -13.68 -20.97
C SER A 117 0.56 -15.09 -20.88
N GLU A 118 1.41 -16.12 -20.92
CA GLU A 118 0.95 -17.51 -20.80
C GLU A 118 0.53 -17.83 -19.36
N ALA A 119 1.30 -17.34 -18.38
CA ALA A 119 1.00 -17.48 -16.96
C ALA A 119 -0.35 -16.86 -16.59
N THR A 120 -0.54 -15.58 -16.92
CA THR A 120 -1.79 -14.86 -16.65
C THR A 120 -2.99 -15.53 -17.33
N THR A 121 -2.84 -16.01 -18.57
CA THR A 121 -3.91 -16.72 -19.30
C THR A 121 -4.33 -18.02 -18.60
N LEU A 122 -3.36 -18.86 -18.19
CA LEU A 122 -3.64 -20.14 -17.56
C LEU A 122 -4.21 -19.98 -16.14
N LEU A 123 -3.64 -19.06 -15.36
CA LEU A 123 -4.10 -18.77 -14.00
C LEU A 123 -5.51 -18.16 -14.00
N ARG A 124 -5.82 -17.30 -14.97
CA ARG A 124 -7.19 -16.78 -15.15
C ARG A 124 -8.19 -17.87 -15.48
N LYS A 125 -7.81 -18.86 -16.29
CA LYS A 125 -8.67 -20.03 -16.56
C LYS A 125 -8.88 -20.87 -15.29
N ALA A 126 -7.83 -21.08 -14.50
CA ALA A 126 -7.93 -21.78 -13.21
C ALA A 126 -8.86 -21.05 -12.22
N ALA A 127 -8.70 -19.73 -12.07
CA ALA A 127 -9.54 -18.89 -11.20
C ALA A 127 -11.01 -18.88 -11.64
N LYS A 128 -11.30 -18.86 -12.94
CA LYS A 128 -12.66 -19.00 -13.46
C LYS A 128 -13.27 -20.38 -13.17
N ARG A 129 -12.46 -21.43 -13.17
CA ARG A 129 -12.93 -22.80 -12.89
C ARG A 129 -13.23 -22.98 -11.41
N TRP A 130 -12.39 -22.40 -10.54
CA TRP A 130 -12.47 -22.48 -9.09
C TRP A 130 -12.45 -21.09 -8.46
N PRO A 131 -13.57 -20.35 -8.54
CA PRO A 131 -13.67 -18.99 -8.02
C PRO A 131 -13.59 -18.92 -6.49
N ASP A 132 -13.91 -20.01 -5.78
CA ASP A 132 -13.87 -20.08 -4.32
C ASP A 132 -12.49 -20.52 -3.77
N TRP A 133 -11.49 -20.70 -4.64
CA TRP A 133 -10.13 -21.03 -4.23
C TRP A 133 -9.28 -19.77 -4.12
N PRO A 134 -8.88 -19.33 -2.91
CA PRO A 134 -8.11 -18.10 -2.74
C PRO A 134 -6.74 -18.15 -3.46
N GLU A 135 -6.10 -19.33 -3.52
CA GLU A 135 -4.79 -19.48 -4.18
C GLU A 135 -4.83 -19.19 -5.69
N THR A 136 -5.94 -19.50 -6.39
CA THR A 136 -6.03 -19.25 -7.85
C THR A 136 -6.05 -17.76 -8.15
N TRP A 137 -6.78 -16.98 -7.35
CA TRP A 137 -6.79 -15.52 -7.43
C TRP A 137 -5.49 -14.89 -6.96
N HIS A 138 -4.90 -15.37 -5.86
CA HIS A 138 -3.63 -14.87 -5.37
C HIS A 138 -2.50 -15.06 -6.39
N THR A 139 -2.38 -16.26 -6.96
CA THR A 139 -1.35 -16.56 -7.96
C THR A 139 -1.57 -15.79 -9.27
N LEU A 140 -2.83 -15.57 -9.69
CA LEU A 140 -3.13 -14.66 -10.80
C LEU A 140 -2.68 -13.23 -10.50
N GLY A 141 -2.96 -12.72 -9.29
CA GLY A 141 -2.51 -11.39 -8.86
C GLY A 141 -0.98 -11.25 -8.89
N LEU A 142 -0.23 -12.26 -8.45
CA LEU A 142 1.23 -12.29 -8.57
C LEU A 142 1.70 -12.24 -10.04
N ALA A 143 1.05 -12.99 -10.92
CA ALA A 143 1.38 -12.99 -12.36
C ALA A 143 1.08 -11.65 -13.03
N GLU A 144 -0.02 -10.99 -12.64
CA GLU A 144 -0.33 -9.64 -13.14
C GLU A 144 0.64 -8.59 -12.57
N ALA A 145 1.04 -8.67 -11.30
CA ALA A 145 2.08 -7.80 -10.75
C ALA A 145 3.42 -7.94 -11.49
N ALA A 146 3.88 -9.18 -11.72
CA ALA A 146 5.12 -9.44 -12.46
C ALA A 146 5.06 -8.97 -13.93
N ARG A 147 3.89 -9.11 -14.57
CA ARG A 147 3.64 -8.53 -15.89
C ARG A 147 3.75 -7.00 -15.86
N ALA A 148 3.18 -6.35 -14.85
CA ALA A 148 3.27 -4.91 -14.71
C ALA A 148 4.71 -4.43 -14.53
N GLU A 149 5.53 -5.16 -13.76
CA GLU A 149 6.97 -4.88 -13.64
C GLU A 149 7.69 -5.00 -14.99
N TRP A 150 7.37 -6.02 -15.80
CA TRP A 150 7.90 -6.12 -17.16
C TRP A 150 7.46 -4.96 -18.05
N GLU A 151 6.17 -4.60 -18.05
CA GLU A 151 5.64 -3.44 -18.78
C GLU A 151 6.40 -2.16 -18.35
N GLN A 152 6.63 -1.97 -17.05
CA GLN A 152 7.35 -0.83 -16.49
C GLN A 152 8.86 -0.83 -16.77
N ALA A 153 9.48 -1.97 -17.01
CA ALA A 153 10.88 -2.05 -17.41
C ALA A 153 11.09 -1.90 -18.92
N ASP A 154 10.09 -2.22 -19.73
CA ASP A 154 10.18 -2.18 -21.19
C ASP A 154 10.21 -0.75 -21.74
N ARG A 155 11.37 -0.35 -22.26
CA ARG A 155 11.61 1.00 -22.83
C ARG A 155 10.79 1.28 -24.08
N LEU A 156 10.28 0.25 -24.76
CA LEU A 156 9.41 0.42 -25.93
C LEU A 156 7.99 0.83 -25.54
N THR A 157 7.58 0.54 -24.30
CA THR A 157 6.27 0.95 -23.81
C THR A 157 6.32 2.43 -23.40
N LEU A 158 5.60 3.27 -24.13
CA LEU A 158 5.56 4.72 -23.93
C LEU A 158 4.53 5.11 -22.86
N GLY A 159 4.78 6.24 -22.18
CA GLY A 159 3.89 6.83 -21.18
C GLY A 159 4.42 6.79 -19.75
N SER A 160 3.73 7.54 -18.88
CA SER A 160 4.05 7.71 -17.44
C SER A 160 3.35 6.70 -16.52
N ARG A 161 2.19 6.18 -16.94
CA ARG A 161 1.35 5.22 -16.16
C ARG A 161 1.43 3.80 -16.68
N VAL A 162 2.58 3.41 -17.22
CA VAL A 162 2.81 2.07 -17.74
C VAL A 162 2.67 1.03 -16.61
N GLY A 163 1.95 -0.06 -16.87
CA GLY A 163 1.71 -1.13 -15.90
C GLY A 163 0.71 -0.81 -14.79
N VAL A 164 0.28 0.46 -14.61
CA VAL A 164 -0.62 0.85 -13.51
C VAL A 164 -1.95 0.10 -13.57
N GLY A 165 -2.60 0.06 -14.74
CA GLY A 165 -3.84 -0.70 -14.92
C GLY A 165 -3.66 -2.22 -14.73
N THR A 166 -2.44 -2.74 -14.90
CA THR A 166 -2.11 -4.15 -14.63
C THR A 166 -1.95 -4.38 -13.11
N LEU A 167 -1.33 -3.45 -12.38
CA LEU A 167 -1.26 -3.48 -10.91
C LEU A 167 -2.64 -3.35 -10.25
N GLU A 168 -3.53 -2.51 -10.81
CA GLU A 168 -4.91 -2.38 -10.32
C GLU A 168 -5.69 -3.71 -10.44
N ARG A 169 -5.51 -4.44 -11.54
CA ARG A 169 -6.11 -5.77 -11.72
C ARG A 169 -5.49 -6.79 -10.76
N ALA A 170 -4.17 -6.76 -10.55
CA ALA A 170 -3.49 -7.59 -9.56
C ALA A 170 -4.05 -7.36 -8.14
N ALA A 171 -4.24 -6.09 -7.74
CA ALA A 171 -4.87 -5.75 -6.48
C ALA A 171 -6.33 -6.26 -6.40
N ALA A 172 -7.09 -6.14 -7.49
CA ALA A 172 -8.45 -6.68 -7.56
C ALA A 172 -8.49 -8.21 -7.40
N ASP A 173 -7.53 -8.93 -7.96
CA ASP A 173 -7.42 -10.39 -7.81
C ASP A 173 -7.03 -10.81 -6.40
N HIS A 174 -6.09 -10.11 -5.74
CA HIS A 174 -5.83 -10.36 -4.31
C HIS A 174 -7.06 -10.08 -3.43
N ARG A 175 -7.84 -9.06 -3.76
CA ARG A 175 -9.11 -8.81 -3.07
C ARG A 175 -10.12 -9.95 -3.31
N ARG A 176 -10.19 -10.54 -4.51
CA ARG A 176 -11.01 -11.72 -4.77
C ARG A 176 -10.55 -12.93 -3.95
N ALA A 177 -9.24 -13.13 -3.79
CA ALA A 177 -8.72 -14.17 -2.90
C ALA A 177 -9.20 -13.97 -1.45
N LEU A 178 -9.21 -12.74 -0.95
CA LEU A 178 -9.70 -12.40 0.40
C LEU A 178 -11.22 -12.44 0.53
N LEU A 179 -11.98 -12.36 -0.57
CA LEU A 179 -13.41 -12.63 -0.55
C LEU A 179 -13.70 -14.13 -0.45
N ALA A 180 -12.86 -14.97 -1.07
CA ALA A 180 -12.98 -16.43 -0.98
C ALA A 180 -12.53 -16.96 0.40
N ASP A 181 -11.43 -16.43 0.95
CA ASP A 181 -10.95 -16.73 2.30
C ASP A 181 -10.37 -15.45 2.93
N PRO A 182 -11.10 -14.76 3.82
CA PRO A 182 -10.60 -13.57 4.51
C PRO A 182 -9.31 -13.83 5.30
N GLY A 183 -9.08 -15.04 5.79
CA GLY A 183 -7.87 -15.42 6.53
C GLY A 183 -6.68 -15.76 5.63
N PHE A 184 -6.77 -15.58 4.31
CA PHE A 184 -5.71 -15.91 3.37
C PHE A 184 -4.60 -14.84 3.36
N VAL A 185 -3.71 -14.93 4.36
CA VAL A 185 -2.62 -13.98 4.65
C VAL A 185 -1.76 -13.61 3.44
N PRO A 186 -1.33 -14.54 2.56
CA PRO A 186 -0.49 -14.16 1.41
C PRO A 186 -1.14 -13.14 0.48
N ALA A 187 -2.46 -13.20 0.26
CA ALA A 187 -3.16 -12.20 -0.54
C ALA A 187 -3.33 -10.87 0.21
N ALA A 188 -3.52 -10.90 1.53
CA ALA A 188 -3.59 -9.68 2.34
C ALA A 188 -2.27 -8.90 2.28
N LEU A 189 -1.13 -9.57 2.41
CA LEU A 189 0.18 -8.93 2.33
C LEU A 189 0.46 -8.39 0.93
N ALA A 190 0.17 -9.17 -0.12
CA ALA A 190 0.36 -8.73 -1.51
C ALA A 190 -0.54 -7.53 -1.85
N LEU A 191 -1.81 -7.54 -1.42
CA LEU A 191 -2.73 -6.42 -1.59
C LEU A 191 -2.21 -5.15 -0.91
N ALA A 192 -1.74 -5.26 0.34
CA ALA A 192 -1.20 -4.12 1.06
C ALA A 192 0.05 -3.55 0.39
N HIS A 193 0.98 -4.42 -0.06
CA HIS A 193 2.18 -4.00 -0.78
C HIS A 193 1.83 -3.23 -2.06
N LEU A 194 0.95 -3.78 -2.90
CA LEU A 194 0.54 -3.14 -4.16
C LEU A 194 -0.15 -1.80 -3.92
N THR A 195 -1.10 -1.74 -3.00
CA THR A 195 -1.89 -0.52 -2.76
C THR A 195 -1.07 0.59 -2.10
N LEU A 196 -0.19 0.25 -1.16
CA LEU A 196 0.77 1.21 -0.59
C LEU A 196 1.79 1.69 -1.64
N GLY A 197 2.17 0.84 -2.60
CA GLY A 197 3.05 1.21 -3.70
C GLY A 197 2.39 2.11 -4.75
N LEU A 198 1.13 1.81 -5.10
CA LEU A 198 0.33 2.60 -6.06
C LEU A 198 -0.06 3.97 -5.51
N ARG A 199 -0.23 4.08 -4.18
CA ARG A 199 -0.59 5.32 -3.47
C ARG A 199 -1.86 5.98 -3.98
N ASP A 200 -2.73 5.18 -4.60
CA ASP A 200 -4.05 5.61 -5.03
C ASP A 200 -5.02 5.53 -3.85
N THR A 201 -5.52 6.68 -3.42
CA THR A 201 -6.47 6.81 -2.30
C THR A 201 -7.75 6.01 -2.53
N ALA A 202 -8.16 5.81 -3.79
CA ALA A 202 -9.32 4.98 -4.14
C ALA A 202 -9.09 3.49 -3.82
N LEU A 203 -7.84 3.02 -3.80
CA LEU A 203 -7.48 1.64 -3.51
C LEU A 203 -7.14 1.40 -2.03
N LEU A 204 -6.66 2.44 -1.33
CA LEU A 204 -6.22 2.32 0.07
C LEU A 204 -7.36 1.91 1.02
N ALA A 205 -8.53 2.56 0.95
CA ALA A 205 -9.64 2.28 1.86
C ALA A 205 -10.21 0.84 1.68
N PRO A 206 -10.49 0.37 0.45
CA PRO A 206 -10.90 -1.03 0.24
C PRO A 206 -9.87 -2.06 0.73
N ALA A 207 -8.57 -1.78 0.55
CA ALA A 207 -7.50 -2.66 1.02
C ALA A 207 -7.41 -2.69 2.55
N ARG A 208 -7.48 -1.53 3.20
CA ARG A 208 -7.55 -1.40 4.67
C ARG A 208 -8.67 -2.26 5.23
N ASP A 209 -9.87 -2.13 4.68
CA ASP A 209 -11.04 -2.87 5.16
C ASP A 209 -10.89 -4.40 4.95
N ALA A 210 -10.23 -4.81 3.87
CA ALA A 210 -9.88 -6.21 3.65
C ALA A 210 -8.86 -6.72 4.70
N LEU A 211 -7.82 -5.95 5.01
CA LEU A 211 -6.83 -6.30 6.03
C LEU A 211 -7.42 -6.31 7.44
N ARG A 212 -8.34 -5.39 7.78
CA ARG A 212 -9.12 -5.45 9.03
C ARG A 212 -9.87 -6.77 9.17
N ARG A 213 -10.52 -7.25 8.11
CA ARG A 213 -11.20 -8.56 8.10
C ARG A 213 -10.21 -9.72 8.22
N ALA A 214 -9.09 -9.66 7.51
CA ALA A 214 -8.06 -10.69 7.57
C ALA A 214 -7.45 -10.83 8.97
N ALA A 215 -7.16 -9.70 9.62
CA ALA A 215 -6.62 -9.64 10.99
C ALA A 215 -7.59 -10.19 12.06
N ARG A 216 -8.90 -10.18 11.78
CA ARG A 216 -9.93 -10.80 12.65
C ARG A 216 -10.14 -12.29 12.34
N SER A 217 -9.87 -12.71 11.12
CA SER A 217 -10.14 -14.08 10.64
C SER A 217 -8.94 -15.02 10.82
N THR A 218 -7.74 -14.48 10.99
CA THR A 218 -6.51 -15.26 11.09
C THR A 218 -6.18 -15.61 12.54
N LEU A 219 -6.17 -16.91 12.87
CA LEU A 219 -5.83 -17.40 14.22
C LEU A 219 -4.33 -17.32 14.55
N ALA A 220 -3.48 -17.46 13.53
CA ALA A 220 -2.02 -17.50 13.69
C ALA A 220 -1.40 -16.15 14.09
N ASN A 221 -2.16 -15.04 14.03
CA ASN A 221 -1.69 -13.69 14.36
C ASN A 221 -0.32 -13.33 13.73
N PRO A 222 -0.14 -13.48 12.40
CA PRO A 222 1.14 -13.22 11.76
C PRO A 222 1.53 -11.74 11.90
N PRO A 223 2.74 -11.42 12.40
CA PRO A 223 3.14 -10.04 12.66
C PRO A 223 3.09 -9.17 11.39
N GLU A 224 3.51 -9.69 10.23
CA GLU A 224 3.56 -8.94 8.96
C GLU A 224 2.19 -8.40 8.56
N LEU A 225 1.11 -9.12 8.89
CA LEU A 225 -0.25 -8.69 8.62
C LEU A 225 -0.62 -7.45 9.44
N PHE A 226 -0.22 -7.42 10.71
CA PHE A 226 -0.46 -6.27 11.59
C PHE A 226 0.37 -5.05 11.21
N LEU A 227 1.61 -5.26 10.76
CA LEU A 227 2.44 -4.20 10.19
C LEU A 227 1.80 -3.59 8.94
N ALA A 228 1.41 -4.45 7.99
CA ALA A 228 0.75 -4.03 6.75
C ALA A 228 -0.58 -3.30 7.02
N TRP A 229 -1.36 -3.82 7.96
CA TRP A 229 -2.62 -3.21 8.39
C TRP A 229 -2.37 -1.82 9.01
N GLY A 230 -1.45 -1.68 9.96
CA GLY A 230 -1.12 -0.39 10.57
C GLY A 230 -0.63 0.65 9.56
N ARG A 231 0.16 0.24 8.56
CA ARG A 231 0.59 1.13 7.47
C ARG A 231 -0.58 1.62 6.62
N LEU A 232 -1.52 0.75 6.27
CA LEU A 232 -2.73 1.13 5.52
C LEU A 232 -3.64 2.06 6.33
N GLU A 233 -3.86 1.79 7.62
CA GLU A 233 -4.64 2.66 8.50
C GLU A 233 -4.11 4.09 8.47
N ARG A 234 -2.79 4.23 8.68
CA ARG A 234 -2.12 5.54 8.64
C ARG A 234 -2.24 6.19 7.27
N ALA A 235 -2.06 5.43 6.18
CA ALA A 235 -2.18 5.95 4.83
C ALA A 235 -3.60 6.44 4.49
N THR A 236 -4.64 5.87 5.12
CA THR A 236 -6.03 6.34 4.96
C THR A 236 -6.42 7.53 5.85
N GLY A 237 -5.55 7.96 6.77
CA GLY A 237 -5.80 9.11 7.64
C GLY A 237 -6.66 8.84 8.88
N GLU A 238 -6.91 7.57 9.24
CA GLU A 238 -7.64 7.21 10.46
C GLU A 238 -6.71 7.31 11.69
N PRO A 239 -6.99 8.15 12.71
CA PRO A 239 -6.00 8.53 13.72
C PRO A 239 -5.69 7.46 14.78
N ASP A 240 -6.67 6.66 15.23
CA ASP A 240 -6.49 5.81 16.41
C ASP A 240 -6.27 4.31 16.10
N SER A 241 -6.74 3.83 14.95
CA SER A 241 -6.56 2.42 14.54
C SER A 241 -5.12 1.99 14.17
N PRO A 242 -4.21 2.86 13.66
CA PRO A 242 -2.88 2.41 13.26
C PRO A 242 -2.02 1.96 14.45
N ALA A 243 -2.08 2.68 15.58
CA ALA A 243 -1.29 2.36 16.76
C ALA A 243 -1.65 0.98 17.33
N ALA A 244 -2.94 0.66 17.43
CA ALA A 244 -3.41 -0.64 17.92
C ALA A 244 -2.94 -1.80 17.02
N ALA A 245 -2.92 -1.62 15.70
CA ALA A 245 -2.39 -2.62 14.79
C ALA A 245 -0.87 -2.83 15.00
N LEU A 246 -0.12 -1.75 15.17
CA LEU A 246 1.34 -1.81 15.36
C LEU A 246 1.75 -2.34 16.75
N GLU A 247 0.93 -2.12 17.77
CA GLU A 247 1.09 -2.77 19.08
C GLU A 247 0.88 -4.28 18.97
N ARG A 248 -0.12 -4.72 18.18
CA ARG A 248 -0.31 -6.15 17.88
C ARG A 248 0.86 -6.74 17.09
N PHE A 249 1.47 -5.97 16.17
CA PHE A 249 2.70 -6.39 15.48
C PHE A 249 3.82 -6.71 16.46
N LEU A 250 4.07 -5.81 17.44
CA LEU A 250 5.07 -6.04 18.48
C LEU A 250 4.70 -7.23 19.38
N ALA A 251 3.44 -7.33 19.81
CA ALA A 251 2.96 -8.43 20.65
C ALA A 251 3.05 -9.80 19.94
N ALA A 252 2.92 -9.84 18.63
CA ALA A 252 3.07 -11.03 17.79
C ALA A 252 4.55 -11.40 17.51
N GLY A 253 5.52 -10.70 18.12
CA GLY A 253 6.95 -10.97 17.94
C GLY A 253 7.54 -10.39 16.66
N GLY A 254 6.91 -9.38 16.07
CA GLY A 254 7.45 -8.64 14.93
C GLY A 254 8.78 -7.96 15.24
N ALA A 255 9.54 -7.61 14.20
CA ALA A 255 10.83 -6.92 14.33
C ALA A 255 10.70 -5.64 15.18
N ARG A 256 11.26 -5.67 16.40
CA ARG A 256 11.03 -4.64 17.43
C ARG A 256 11.41 -3.24 16.95
N ALA A 257 12.59 -3.09 16.34
CA ALA A 257 13.08 -1.80 15.85
C ALA A 257 12.12 -1.16 14.85
N LEU A 258 11.65 -1.94 13.88
CA LEU A 258 10.69 -1.50 12.88
C LEU A 258 9.33 -1.14 13.50
N GLY A 259 8.85 -1.96 14.45
CA GLY A 259 7.57 -1.71 15.12
C GLY A 259 7.59 -0.44 15.96
N LEU A 260 8.71 -0.17 16.64
CA LEU A 260 8.92 1.06 17.39
C LEU A 260 8.98 2.28 16.46
N LEU A 261 9.68 2.20 15.32
CA LEU A 261 9.68 3.28 14.32
C LEU A 261 8.27 3.53 13.78
N GLU A 262 7.51 2.50 13.45
CA GLU A 262 6.16 2.67 12.90
C GLU A 262 5.18 3.25 13.92
N LEU A 263 5.28 2.86 15.20
CA LEU A 263 4.53 3.50 16.29
C LEU A 263 4.92 4.96 16.47
N ALA A 264 6.23 5.24 16.46
CA ALA A 264 6.75 6.60 16.55
C ALA A 264 6.21 7.46 15.40
N ARG A 265 6.32 7.01 14.15
CA ARG A 265 5.76 7.68 12.97
C ARG A 265 4.29 8.05 13.16
N THR A 266 3.48 7.10 13.63
CA THR A 266 2.05 7.28 13.87
C THR A 266 1.79 8.33 14.97
N GLN A 267 2.48 8.21 16.10
CA GLN A 267 2.29 9.11 17.25
C GLN A 267 2.81 10.52 16.99
N LEU A 268 4.00 10.65 16.40
CA LEU A 268 4.62 11.92 16.06
C LEU A 268 3.80 12.68 15.01
N ALA A 269 3.26 11.99 14.00
CA ALA A 269 2.37 12.60 13.02
C ALA A 269 1.06 13.12 13.66
N ALA A 270 0.56 12.42 14.70
CA ALA A 270 -0.56 12.87 15.52
C ALA A 270 -0.18 13.95 16.56
N GLY A 271 1.08 14.39 16.61
CA GLY A 271 1.58 15.37 17.57
C GLY A 271 1.79 14.86 18.99
N ARG A 272 1.77 13.53 19.20
CA ARG A 272 1.91 12.88 20.51
C ARG A 272 3.40 12.74 20.90
N PRO A 273 3.87 13.35 22.00
CA PRO A 273 5.28 13.34 22.40
C PRO A 273 5.82 11.95 22.77
N GLU A 274 4.95 11.01 23.16
CA GLU A 274 5.33 9.64 23.51
C GLU A 274 5.97 8.88 22.35
N GLY A 275 5.79 9.35 21.11
CA GLY A 275 6.45 8.83 19.93
C GLY A 275 7.95 9.03 19.93
N GLU A 276 8.48 10.04 20.63
CA GLU A 276 9.92 10.34 20.64
C GLU A 276 10.73 9.26 21.36
N ALA A 277 10.24 8.79 22.51
CA ALA A 277 10.88 7.71 23.24
C ALA A 277 11.00 6.45 22.37
N ARG A 278 9.91 6.08 21.67
CA ARG A 278 9.90 4.94 20.73
C ARG A 278 10.81 5.17 19.53
N TYR A 279 10.85 6.39 19.01
CA TYR A 279 11.72 6.77 17.88
C TYR A 279 13.19 6.52 18.22
N TYR A 280 13.65 6.97 19.38
CA TYR A 280 15.06 6.79 19.77
C TYR A 280 15.36 5.38 20.27
N GLU A 281 14.42 4.70 20.92
CA GLU A 281 14.57 3.29 21.31
C GLU A 281 14.73 2.40 20.06
N GLY A 282 13.85 2.57 19.06
CA GLY A 282 13.90 1.81 17.81
C GLY A 282 15.22 2.01 17.06
N ALA A 283 15.72 3.25 17.00
CA ALA A 283 16.99 3.57 16.35
C ALA A 283 18.20 2.91 17.01
N ALA A 284 18.10 2.60 18.32
CA ALA A 284 19.18 2.00 19.10
C ALA A 284 19.35 0.48 18.90
N LEU A 285 18.42 -0.20 18.21
CA LEU A 285 18.36 -1.66 18.11
C LEU A 285 19.15 -2.27 16.93
N ASP A 286 19.90 -1.44 16.19
CA ASP A 286 20.78 -1.82 15.05
C ASP A 286 20.20 -2.82 14.03
N ASP A 287 18.90 -2.69 13.74
CA ASP A 287 18.20 -3.45 12.71
C ASP A 287 18.32 -2.77 11.35
N SER A 288 18.75 -3.51 10.32
CA SER A 288 19.03 -2.95 8.99
C SER A 288 17.76 -2.51 8.25
N ALA A 289 16.64 -3.22 8.43
CA ALA A 289 15.37 -2.88 7.82
C ALA A 289 14.80 -1.58 8.41
N ALA A 290 14.82 -1.44 9.73
CA ALA A 290 14.45 -0.20 10.41
C ALA A 290 15.39 0.94 10.03
N ALA A 291 16.72 0.71 10.00
CA ALA A 291 17.69 1.74 9.63
C ALA A 291 17.45 2.31 8.22
N ALA A 292 17.10 1.46 7.24
CA ALA A 292 16.73 1.90 5.90
C ALA A 292 15.48 2.80 5.90
N GLU A 293 14.51 2.52 6.76
CA GLU A 293 13.28 3.30 6.94
C GLU A 293 13.54 4.66 7.61
N TYR A 294 14.38 4.72 8.66
CA TYR A 294 14.86 5.98 9.24
C TYR A 294 15.58 6.83 8.19
N ARG A 295 16.49 6.21 7.43
CA ARG A 295 17.25 6.87 6.37
C ARG A 295 16.32 7.47 5.30
N ALA A 296 15.28 6.73 4.93
CA ALA A 296 14.28 7.18 3.96
C ALA A 296 13.50 8.40 4.47
N ASP A 297 13.13 8.43 5.75
CA ASP A 297 12.44 9.58 6.37
C ASP A 297 13.33 10.83 6.44
N LEU A 298 14.64 10.66 6.70
CA LEU A 298 15.59 11.78 6.78
C LEU A 298 15.95 12.38 5.41
N ARG A 299 15.97 11.56 4.36
CA ARG A 299 16.46 11.94 3.02
C ARG A 299 15.90 13.27 2.48
N PRO A 300 14.61 13.62 2.66
CA PRO A 300 14.09 14.88 2.15
C PRO A 300 14.70 16.12 2.82
N ILE A 301 15.24 16.03 4.04
CA ILE A 301 15.68 17.18 4.85
C ILE A 301 17.15 17.14 5.28
N ALA A 302 17.81 15.99 5.10
CA ALA A 302 19.20 15.78 5.47
C ALA A 302 20.12 16.07 4.29
N ALA A 303 21.28 16.67 4.56
CA ALA A 303 22.35 16.75 3.57
C ALA A 303 23.01 15.37 3.37
N ASP A 304 23.75 15.18 2.28
CA ASP A 304 24.45 13.92 2.02
C ASP A 304 25.47 13.57 3.13
N SER A 305 26.10 14.58 3.72
CA SER A 305 27.01 14.42 4.86
C SER A 305 26.28 13.93 6.13
N ASP A 306 25.06 14.41 6.37
CA ASP A 306 24.22 13.95 7.48
C ASP A 306 23.79 12.49 7.26
N LEU A 307 23.41 12.13 6.03
CA LEU A 307 23.05 10.75 5.70
C LEU A 307 24.26 9.81 5.82
N ALA A 308 25.44 10.23 5.38
CA ALA A 308 26.67 9.43 5.53
C ALA A 308 27.03 9.20 7.01
N ARG A 309 26.85 10.21 7.87
CA ARG A 309 27.03 10.07 9.33
C ARG A 309 26.01 9.13 9.94
N PHE A 310 24.75 9.22 9.53
CA PHE A 310 23.69 8.30 9.94
C PHE A 310 24.03 6.85 9.56
N ASP A 311 24.47 6.64 8.31
CA ASP A 311 24.81 5.33 7.76
C ASP A 311 26.01 4.70 8.49
N ALA A 312 26.96 5.52 8.96
CA ALA A 312 28.12 5.09 9.74
C ALA A 312 27.77 4.75 11.21
N ALA A 313 26.80 5.44 11.80
CA ALA A 313 26.40 5.24 13.19
C ALA A 313 25.59 3.95 13.38
N ARG A 314 25.80 3.25 14.50
CA ARG A 314 25.11 1.99 14.83
C ARG A 314 24.60 1.96 16.27
N GLY A 315 23.57 1.15 16.50
CA GLY A 315 22.96 0.97 17.83
C GLY A 315 22.74 2.29 18.57
N SER A 316 23.22 2.38 19.82
CA SER A 316 23.09 3.58 20.65
C SER A 316 23.71 4.85 20.05
N GLU A 317 24.76 4.74 19.25
CA GLU A 317 25.39 5.89 18.57
C GLU A 317 24.44 6.49 17.52
N ARG A 318 23.68 5.66 16.81
CA ARG A 318 22.66 6.12 15.86
C ARG A 318 21.57 6.91 16.57
N ALA A 319 21.08 6.41 17.70
CA ALA A 319 20.10 7.13 18.50
C ALA A 319 20.65 8.47 19.02
N ALA A 320 21.92 8.51 19.48
CA ALA A 320 22.55 9.74 19.93
C ALA A 320 22.78 10.75 18.78
N TYR A 321 23.15 10.27 17.60
CA TYR A 321 23.24 11.08 16.39
C TYR A 321 21.89 11.69 16.02
N LEU A 322 20.83 10.89 15.99
CA LEU A 322 19.48 11.38 15.68
C LEU A 322 18.99 12.42 16.69
N ARG A 323 19.26 12.23 17.99
CA ARG A 323 18.91 13.25 19.00
C ARG A 323 19.57 14.58 18.69
N ARG A 324 20.89 14.58 18.45
CA ARG A 324 21.63 15.79 18.04
C ARG A 324 21.07 16.41 16.77
N PHE A 325 20.84 15.59 15.74
CA PHE A 325 20.29 16.03 14.46
C PHE A 325 18.97 16.80 14.60
N TRP A 326 18.08 16.36 15.50
CA TRP A 326 16.80 17.01 15.76
C TRP A 326 16.93 18.21 16.69
N THR A 327 17.69 18.09 17.78
CA THR A 327 17.94 19.19 18.73
C THR A 327 18.61 20.39 18.04
N ASP A 328 19.61 20.16 17.18
CA ASP A 328 20.26 21.25 16.43
C ASP A 328 19.24 22.00 15.56
N ARG A 329 18.29 21.28 14.95
CA ARG A 329 17.22 21.91 14.14
C ARG A 329 16.17 22.61 14.97
N ASP A 330 15.80 22.06 16.13
CA ASP A 330 14.92 22.76 17.09
C ASP A 330 15.55 24.10 17.50
N GLN A 331 16.84 24.09 17.85
CA GLN A 331 17.58 25.29 18.25
C GLN A 331 17.72 26.31 17.12
N LEU A 332 18.06 25.87 15.90
CA LEU A 332 18.16 26.74 14.73
C LEU A 332 16.82 27.40 14.37
N GLU A 333 15.70 26.70 14.61
CA GLU A 333 14.35 27.21 14.35
C GLU A 333 13.69 27.85 15.59
N LEU A 334 14.42 28.01 16.71
CA LEU A 334 13.93 28.54 17.99
C LEU A 334 12.66 27.83 18.51
N ARG A 335 12.61 26.51 18.34
CA ARG A 335 11.51 25.64 18.78
C ARG A 335 11.83 24.97 20.12
N ALA A 336 10.80 24.46 20.77
CA ALA A 336 11.01 23.59 21.93
C ALA A 336 11.56 22.23 21.52
N ASP A 337 12.29 21.59 22.43
CA ASP A 337 12.88 20.27 22.20
C ASP A 337 11.85 19.24 21.69
N GLY A 338 12.19 18.55 20.61
CA GLY A 338 11.37 17.49 20.00
C GLY A 338 10.28 17.99 19.05
N GLU A 339 10.02 19.30 18.97
CA GLU A 339 8.98 19.84 18.11
C GLU A 339 9.25 19.62 16.62
N ARG A 340 10.50 19.74 16.18
CA ARG A 340 10.86 19.59 14.77
C ARG A 340 10.68 18.15 14.29
N LEU A 341 10.98 17.17 15.14
CA LEU A 341 10.75 15.75 14.88
C LEU A 341 9.26 15.46 14.71
N ARG A 342 8.41 15.96 15.62
CA ARG A 342 6.94 15.84 15.50
C ARG A 342 6.43 16.50 14.21
N GLU A 343 6.87 17.73 13.95
CA GLU A 343 6.50 18.48 12.75
C GLU A 343 6.96 17.77 11.46
N HIS A 344 8.14 17.15 11.46
CA HIS A 344 8.62 16.40 10.31
C HIS A 344 7.69 15.23 9.96
N TYR A 345 7.25 14.45 10.95
CA TYR A 345 6.33 13.33 10.69
C TYR A 345 4.92 13.79 10.33
N ARG A 346 4.46 14.93 10.88
CA ARG A 346 3.21 15.57 10.44
C ARG A 346 3.29 15.95 8.95
N ARG A 347 4.38 16.60 8.54
CA ARG A 347 4.61 16.99 7.14
C ARG A 347 4.75 15.79 6.22
N LEU A 348 5.45 14.73 6.62
CA LEU A 348 5.56 13.50 5.85
C LEU A 348 4.18 12.86 5.60
N LEU A 349 3.34 12.78 6.64
CA LEU A 349 1.99 12.24 6.49
C LEU A 349 1.13 13.11 5.55
N ALA A 350 1.14 14.43 5.75
CA ALA A 350 0.41 15.36 4.90
C ALA A 350 0.89 15.30 3.43
N ALA A 351 2.20 15.23 3.21
CA ALA A 351 2.78 15.16 1.88
C ALA A 351 2.41 13.86 1.15
N ARG A 352 2.45 12.72 1.84
CA ARG A 352 2.00 11.43 1.30
C ARG A 352 0.51 11.45 0.91
N GLY A 353 -0.32 12.16 1.67
CA GLY A 353 -1.76 12.27 1.35
C GLY A 353 -2.07 13.19 0.17
N SER A 354 -1.26 14.22 -0.06
CA SER A 354 -1.58 15.30 -1.02
C SER A 354 -0.72 15.33 -2.29
N PHE A 355 0.48 14.74 -2.24
CA PHE A 355 1.53 14.91 -3.25
C PHE A 355 2.18 13.58 -3.66
N ALA A 356 1.50 12.46 -3.41
CA ALA A 356 2.00 11.14 -3.81
C ALA A 356 2.07 10.99 -5.33
N LEU A 357 3.15 10.39 -5.81
CA LEU A 357 3.29 10.00 -7.19
C LEU A 357 2.47 8.73 -7.47
N THR A 358 1.61 8.83 -8.47
CA THR A 358 0.82 7.71 -9.00
C THR A 358 1.30 7.25 -10.39
N VAL A 359 2.48 7.71 -10.80
CA VAL A 359 3.15 7.37 -12.05
C VAL A 359 4.19 6.28 -11.82
N SER A 360 4.41 5.42 -12.81
CA SER A 360 5.45 4.38 -12.74
C SER A 360 6.80 4.87 -13.27
N ARG A 361 6.82 5.94 -14.07
CA ARG A 361 8.04 6.56 -14.60
C ARG A 361 7.94 8.08 -14.51
N ARG A 362 8.98 8.68 -13.92
CA ARG A 362 9.19 10.13 -13.94
C ARG A 362 10.16 10.46 -15.06
N PHE A 363 9.80 11.47 -15.84
CA PHE A 363 10.66 12.01 -16.89
C PHE A 363 11.06 13.42 -16.48
N TYR A 364 12.37 13.64 -16.38
CA TYR A 364 12.92 14.97 -16.18
C TYR A 364 13.50 15.47 -17.49
N SER A 365 13.13 16.68 -17.90
CA SER A 365 13.69 17.36 -19.05
C SER A 365 15.00 18.07 -18.68
N GLY A 366 15.62 18.71 -19.67
CA GLY A 366 16.79 19.57 -19.44
C GLY A 366 16.47 20.90 -18.73
N SER A 367 15.20 21.32 -18.71
CA SER A 367 14.75 22.56 -18.07
C SER A 367 14.35 22.39 -16.60
N ASP A 368 14.28 21.15 -16.11
CA ASP A 368 13.97 20.88 -14.71
C ASP A 368 15.16 21.27 -13.82
N ALA A 369 14.93 22.28 -12.99
CA ALA A 369 15.92 22.83 -12.07
C ALA A 369 16.30 21.87 -10.95
N TYR A 370 15.38 20.98 -10.60
CA TYR A 370 15.48 20.11 -9.44
C TYR A 370 15.10 18.68 -9.81
N ARG A 371 15.94 17.75 -9.39
CA ARG A 371 15.72 16.32 -9.56
C ARG A 371 15.73 15.69 -8.19
N SER A 372 14.56 15.56 -7.58
CA SER A 372 14.44 14.96 -6.25
C SER A 372 14.90 13.51 -6.20
N GLY A 373 14.86 12.80 -7.33
CA GLY A 373 15.06 11.33 -7.36
C GLY A 373 14.00 10.60 -6.52
N SER A 374 12.92 11.29 -6.16
CA SER A 374 11.84 10.76 -5.35
C SER A 374 10.94 9.89 -6.22
N SER A 375 10.72 8.66 -5.78
CA SER A 375 9.74 7.71 -6.32
C SER A 375 8.45 7.67 -5.51
N GLU A 376 8.33 8.51 -4.48
CA GLU A 376 7.18 8.54 -3.56
C GLU A 376 6.36 9.81 -3.70
N LEU A 377 7.02 10.95 -3.62
CA LEU A 377 6.43 12.27 -3.68
C LEU A 377 6.87 12.99 -4.95
N ASP A 378 5.98 13.79 -5.52
CA ASP A 378 6.36 14.77 -6.52
C ASP A 378 7.20 15.89 -5.86
N ASP A 379 7.67 16.85 -6.65
CA ASP A 379 8.56 17.87 -6.10
C ASP A 379 7.82 18.82 -5.12
N ARG A 380 6.50 19.00 -5.25
CA ARG A 380 5.69 19.74 -4.27
C ARG A 380 5.75 19.08 -2.91
N GLY A 381 5.62 17.74 -2.87
CA GLY A 381 5.71 16.98 -1.62
C GLY A 381 7.07 17.09 -0.95
N ILE A 382 8.16 17.10 -1.73
CA ILE A 382 9.52 17.29 -1.18
C ILE A 382 9.69 18.70 -0.59
N ILE A 383 9.27 19.74 -1.33
CA ILE A 383 9.29 21.12 -0.83
C ILE A 383 8.41 21.27 0.43
N TYR A 384 7.25 20.61 0.47
CA TYR A 384 6.37 20.61 1.63
C TYR A 384 7.02 20.00 2.87
N VAL A 385 7.70 18.85 2.73
CA VAL A 385 8.40 18.23 3.86
C VAL A 385 9.50 19.14 4.43
N ARG A 386 10.22 19.84 3.53
CA ARG A 386 11.28 20.79 3.91
C ARG A 386 10.74 22.04 4.59
N HIS A 387 9.75 22.70 3.99
CA HIS A 387 9.35 24.06 4.37
C HIS A 387 8.01 24.13 5.12
N GLY A 388 7.15 23.12 5.01
CA GLY A 388 5.82 23.09 5.61
C GLY A 388 4.75 23.69 4.71
N GLU A 389 3.67 24.21 5.31
CA GLU A 389 2.62 24.89 4.55
C GLU A 389 3.13 26.22 4.00
N PRO A 390 2.95 26.51 2.70
CA PRO A 390 3.24 27.83 2.15
C PRO A 390 2.29 28.88 2.74
N ALA A 391 2.78 30.11 2.85
CA ALA A 391 1.95 31.26 3.25
C ALA A 391 0.86 31.56 2.21
N GLU A 392 1.15 31.30 0.93
CA GLU A 392 0.20 31.48 -0.16
C GLU A 392 0.45 30.46 -1.28
N ARG A 393 -0.62 29.93 -1.86
CA ARG A 393 -0.59 28.98 -2.98
C ARG A 393 -1.51 29.47 -4.08
N LEU A 394 -0.98 29.60 -5.29
CA LEU A 394 -1.78 29.85 -6.49
C LEU A 394 -1.79 28.63 -7.41
N ARG A 395 -2.96 28.37 -7.99
CA ARG A 395 -3.20 27.37 -9.05
C ARG A 395 -3.89 28.03 -10.25
N PRO A 396 -3.21 28.97 -10.92
CA PRO A 396 -3.86 29.78 -11.94
C PRO A 396 -4.08 28.96 -13.21
N PHE A 397 -5.26 29.13 -13.79
CA PHE A 397 -5.53 28.69 -15.14
C PHE A 397 -5.11 29.78 -16.12
N VAL A 398 -4.13 29.48 -16.97
CA VAL A 398 -3.70 30.35 -18.08
C VAL A 398 -3.76 29.52 -19.34
N PHE A 399 -4.42 30.04 -20.37
CA PHE A 399 -4.55 29.34 -21.64
C PHE A 399 -3.18 29.02 -22.22
N GLY A 400 -2.99 27.79 -22.69
CA GLY A 400 -1.72 27.30 -23.24
C GLY A 400 -0.74 26.72 -22.20
N LEU A 401 -1.01 26.85 -20.89
CA LEU A 401 -0.19 26.21 -19.86
C LEU A 401 -0.72 24.84 -19.45
N MET A 402 0.21 23.95 -19.10
CA MET A 402 -0.11 22.76 -18.32
C MET A 402 -0.51 23.14 -16.87
N PRO A 403 -1.20 22.23 -16.14
CA PRO A 403 -1.47 22.44 -14.72
C PRO A 403 -0.20 22.82 -13.97
N ASN A 404 -0.28 23.87 -13.16
CA ASN A 404 0.86 24.47 -12.51
C ASN A 404 0.45 25.05 -11.16
N GLU A 405 1.42 25.17 -10.27
CA GLU A 405 1.25 25.84 -8.99
C GLU A 405 2.39 26.83 -8.73
N THR A 406 2.13 27.84 -7.92
CA THR A 406 3.19 28.66 -7.35
C THR A 406 2.96 28.84 -5.87
N TRP A 407 4.00 28.59 -5.08
CA TRP A 407 3.98 28.64 -3.63
C TRP A 407 4.89 29.76 -3.13
N ARG A 408 4.39 30.55 -2.17
CA ARG A 408 5.15 31.60 -1.50
C ARG A 408 5.37 31.25 -0.04
N TYR A 409 6.60 31.36 0.42
CA TYR A 409 6.95 31.28 1.83
C TYR A 409 7.50 32.62 2.27
N ALA A 410 6.84 33.25 3.25
CA ALA A 410 7.33 34.48 3.84
C ALA A 410 8.52 34.20 4.77
N ARG A 411 9.63 34.92 4.59
CA ARG A 411 10.81 34.86 5.47
C ARG A 411 11.33 36.26 5.77
N ALA A 412 12.08 36.39 6.86
CA ALA A 412 12.66 37.66 7.27
C ALA A 412 13.65 38.22 6.24
N GLU A 413 14.41 37.34 5.58
CA GLU A 413 15.42 37.69 4.57
C GLU A 413 14.81 37.93 3.17
N GLY A 414 13.52 37.67 3.01
CA GLY A 414 12.78 37.80 1.76
C GLY A 414 11.99 36.54 1.38
N ASP A 415 10.93 36.73 0.62
CA ASP A 415 10.05 35.63 0.21
C ASP A 415 10.77 34.60 -0.66
N LEU A 416 10.52 33.32 -0.38
CA LEU A 416 10.82 32.24 -1.32
C LEU A 416 9.63 31.97 -2.22
N LEU A 417 9.92 31.74 -3.49
CA LEU A 417 8.94 31.39 -4.52
C LEU A 417 9.33 30.06 -5.16
N PHE A 418 8.40 29.12 -5.16
CA PHE A 418 8.56 27.84 -5.85
C PHE A 418 7.51 27.73 -6.94
N HIS A 419 7.93 27.38 -8.15
CA HIS A 419 7.07 27.19 -9.31
C HIS A 419 7.03 25.73 -9.70
N PHE A 420 5.83 25.17 -9.81
CA PHE A 420 5.65 23.77 -10.15
C PHE A 420 4.85 23.64 -11.44
N SER A 421 5.25 22.72 -12.29
CA SER A 421 4.54 22.42 -13.53
C SER A 421 4.35 20.92 -13.67
N ALA A 422 3.14 20.52 -14.03
CA ALA A 422 2.82 19.14 -14.42
C ALA A 422 2.89 18.97 -15.94
N GLY A 423 2.67 17.75 -16.41
CA GLY A 423 2.72 17.40 -17.82
C GLY A 423 4.15 17.16 -18.30
N GLY A 424 4.30 16.95 -19.61
CA GLY A 424 5.59 16.81 -20.30
C GLY A 424 5.80 17.93 -21.29
N ASP A 425 7.02 18.04 -21.84
CA ASP A 425 7.19 18.74 -23.12
C ASP A 425 6.99 17.76 -24.29
N ASP A 426 6.90 18.30 -25.52
CA ASP A 426 6.68 17.54 -26.76
C ASP A 426 7.72 16.41 -26.99
N SER A 427 8.87 16.46 -26.29
CA SER A 427 10.01 15.57 -26.47
C SER A 427 10.33 14.67 -25.27
N SER A 428 9.90 15.02 -24.05
CA SER A 428 10.27 14.32 -22.81
C SER A 428 9.17 13.44 -22.23
N GLY A 429 7.92 13.58 -22.70
CA GLY A 429 6.77 12.93 -22.08
C GLY A 429 6.53 13.46 -20.66
N GLY A 430 5.42 13.09 -20.04
CA GLY A 430 5.08 13.54 -18.69
C GLY A 430 3.64 13.24 -18.31
N ASP A 431 3.28 13.49 -17.06
CA ASP A 431 1.98 13.18 -16.49
C ASP A 431 1.36 14.40 -15.83
N LEU A 432 0.03 14.54 -15.93
CA LEU A 432 -0.70 15.64 -15.30
C LEU A 432 -0.69 15.58 -13.76
N TYR A 433 -0.31 14.43 -13.18
CA TYR A 433 -0.21 14.21 -11.75
C TYR A 433 1.24 14.26 -11.21
N ASP A 434 2.27 14.41 -12.06
CA ASP A 434 3.67 14.58 -11.62
C ASP A 434 4.09 16.05 -11.74
N TYR A 435 4.06 16.78 -10.63
CA TYR A 435 4.50 18.17 -10.58
C TYR A 435 6.00 18.25 -10.32
N ARG A 436 6.70 18.96 -11.21
CA ARG A 436 8.14 19.19 -11.17
C ARG A 436 8.44 20.64 -10.84
N LEU A 437 9.50 20.87 -10.06
CA LEU A 437 9.96 22.21 -9.71
C LEU A 437 10.73 22.82 -10.89
N VAL A 438 10.35 24.04 -11.28
CA VAL A 438 11.01 24.82 -12.33
C VAL A 438 11.59 26.11 -11.75
N GLU A 439 12.66 26.61 -12.39
CA GLU A 439 13.41 27.79 -11.94
C GLU A 439 12.59 29.09 -11.98
N SER A 440 11.67 29.20 -12.95
CA SER A 440 10.93 30.42 -13.24
C SER A 440 9.50 30.12 -13.66
N VAL A 441 8.59 31.07 -13.44
CA VAL A 441 7.26 31.04 -14.08
C VAL A 441 7.34 30.98 -15.61
N LEU A 442 8.45 31.46 -16.18
CA LEU A 442 8.72 31.42 -17.63
C LEU A 442 9.20 30.05 -18.12
N ASP A 443 9.53 29.13 -17.22
CA ASP A 443 9.96 27.76 -17.52
C ASP A 443 8.82 26.74 -17.33
N LEU A 444 7.60 27.19 -17.01
CA LEU A 444 6.44 26.31 -16.94
C LEU A 444 6.20 25.61 -18.29
N HIS A 445 5.75 24.36 -18.27
CA HIS A 445 5.40 23.65 -19.49
C HIS A 445 4.24 24.36 -20.20
N GLY A 446 4.48 24.73 -21.47
CA GLY A 446 3.57 25.54 -22.27
C GLY A 446 3.79 27.07 -22.17
N ALA A 447 4.74 27.55 -21.36
CA ALA A 447 4.96 29.00 -21.18
C ALA A 447 5.27 29.75 -22.47
N GLY A 448 5.96 29.11 -23.44
CA GLY A 448 6.23 29.70 -24.75
C GLY A 448 4.98 29.90 -25.63
N ALA A 449 3.89 29.17 -25.36
CA ALA A 449 2.62 29.29 -26.07
C ALA A 449 1.58 30.14 -25.31
N ALA A 450 1.81 30.39 -24.02
CA ALA A 450 0.91 31.18 -23.19
C ALA A 450 1.08 32.69 -23.45
N PRO A 451 0.00 33.50 -23.39
CA PRO A 451 0.12 34.95 -23.44
C PRO A 451 1.01 35.48 -22.30
N PRO A 452 2.17 36.11 -22.59
CA PRO A 452 3.16 36.47 -21.55
C PRO A 452 2.62 37.44 -20.49
N ASP A 453 1.70 38.31 -20.90
CA ASP A 453 1.01 39.24 -20.02
C ASP A 453 0.14 38.53 -19.00
N GLN A 454 -0.71 37.58 -19.45
CA GLN A 454 -1.56 36.79 -18.57
C GLN A 454 -0.73 35.91 -17.62
N LEU A 455 0.36 35.33 -18.11
CA LEU A 455 1.28 34.53 -17.31
C LEU A 455 1.86 35.30 -16.12
N LEU A 456 2.32 36.53 -16.36
CA LEU A 456 2.93 37.36 -15.31
C LEU A 456 1.88 38.02 -14.41
N LEU A 457 0.76 38.51 -14.97
CA LEU A 457 -0.32 39.15 -14.20
C LEU A 457 -0.90 38.20 -13.16
N SER A 458 -1.10 36.94 -13.53
CA SER A 458 -1.64 35.91 -12.64
C SER A 458 -0.74 35.58 -11.43
N ARG A 459 0.52 36.04 -11.40
CA ARG A 459 1.44 35.86 -10.26
C ARG A 459 1.74 37.18 -9.53
N GLN A 460 1.22 38.30 -10.01
CA GLN A 460 1.51 39.62 -9.46
C GLN A 460 1.10 39.76 -7.98
N SER A 461 0.08 39.05 -7.52
CA SER A 461 -0.33 39.05 -6.10
C SER A 461 0.72 38.42 -5.18
N LEU A 462 1.49 37.45 -5.67
CA LEU A 462 2.51 36.76 -4.87
C LEU A 462 3.79 37.59 -4.72
N SER A 463 4.16 38.34 -5.76
CA SER A 463 5.38 39.14 -5.72
C SER A 463 5.35 40.30 -6.68
N PRO A 464 5.81 41.50 -6.26
CA PRO A 464 5.91 42.65 -7.15
C PRO A 464 6.93 42.45 -8.28
N VAL A 465 7.75 41.38 -8.25
CA VAL A 465 8.69 41.07 -9.35
C VAL A 465 7.97 40.89 -10.68
N TYR A 466 6.78 40.29 -10.70
CA TYR A 466 6.04 40.05 -11.93
C TYR A 466 5.43 41.34 -12.50
N GLY A 467 4.94 42.24 -11.64
CA GLY A 467 4.51 43.58 -12.06
C GLY A 467 5.66 44.39 -12.66
N ARG A 468 6.88 44.25 -12.15
CA ARG A 468 8.07 44.87 -12.75
C ARG A 468 8.45 44.25 -14.08
N MET A 469 8.30 42.93 -14.26
CA MET A 469 8.54 42.29 -15.55
C MET A 469 7.61 42.79 -16.66
N LEU A 470 6.38 43.15 -16.30
CA LEU A 470 5.37 43.68 -17.23
C LEU A 470 5.57 45.15 -17.57
N ASN A 471 5.76 45.97 -16.52
CA ASN A 471 5.62 47.41 -16.66
C ASN A 471 6.95 48.15 -16.82
N TRP A 472 8.09 47.49 -16.58
CA TRP A 472 9.39 48.13 -16.72
C TRP A 472 9.93 47.90 -18.13
N GLY A 473 10.62 48.89 -18.67
CA GLY A 473 11.28 48.77 -19.97
C GLY A 473 12.25 47.57 -20.04
N PRO A 474 12.77 47.21 -21.23
CA PRO A 474 13.47 45.94 -21.48
C PRO A 474 14.55 45.56 -20.46
N TYR A 475 15.38 46.53 -20.05
CA TYR A 475 16.43 46.33 -19.05
C TYR A 475 15.89 46.02 -17.65
N GLY A 476 14.81 46.69 -17.24
CA GLY A 476 14.17 46.47 -15.94
C GLY A 476 13.44 45.13 -15.87
N ALA A 477 12.79 44.73 -16.96
CA ALA A 477 12.18 43.41 -17.09
C ALA A 477 13.25 42.30 -17.05
N ALA A 478 14.34 42.43 -17.79
CA ALA A 478 15.44 41.47 -17.79
C ALA A 478 16.06 41.30 -16.40
N ARG A 479 16.30 42.41 -15.68
CA ARG A 479 16.80 42.38 -14.30
C ARG A 479 15.83 41.70 -13.34
N SER A 480 14.53 41.94 -13.51
CA SER A 480 13.49 41.31 -12.69
C SER A 480 13.39 39.81 -12.96
N ARG A 481 13.53 39.36 -14.22
CA ARG A 481 13.61 37.93 -14.59
C ARG A 481 14.83 37.24 -13.97
N ALA A 482 16.00 37.87 -14.05
CA ALA A 482 17.20 37.33 -13.42
C ALA A 482 17.04 37.21 -11.89
N ARG A 483 16.40 38.21 -11.25
CA ARG A 483 16.10 38.16 -9.82
C ARG A 483 15.15 37.02 -9.47
N GLU A 484 14.08 36.83 -10.24
CA GLU A 484 13.11 35.75 -9.98
C GLU A 484 13.74 34.37 -10.16
N ARG A 485 14.52 34.14 -11.22
CA ARG A 485 15.30 32.90 -11.40
C ARG A 485 16.27 32.64 -10.24
N ASN A 486 16.94 33.67 -9.75
CA ASN A 486 17.83 33.54 -8.59
C ASN A 486 17.06 33.14 -7.33
N LEU A 487 15.82 33.64 -7.14
CA LEU A 487 14.96 33.18 -6.05
C LEU A 487 14.65 31.69 -6.19
N GLY A 488 14.39 31.21 -7.41
CA GLY A 488 14.13 29.80 -7.70
C GLY A 488 15.35 28.87 -7.56
N ARG A 489 16.58 29.38 -7.72
CA ARG A 489 17.83 28.58 -7.58
C ARG A 489 18.35 28.41 -6.16
N VAL A 490 18.07 29.36 -5.28
CA VAL A 490 18.57 29.36 -3.88
C VAL A 490 17.66 28.52 -2.97
N SER A 491 16.45 28.22 -3.44
CA SER A 491 15.51 27.23 -2.92
C SER A 491 15.96 25.79 -3.12
#